data_AF-A0A812RD23-F1
#
_entry.id   AF-A0A812RD23-F1
#
_cell.length_a   1.000
_cell.length_b   1.000
_cell.length_c   1.000
_cell.angle_alpha   90.00
_cell.angle_beta   90.00
_cell.angle_gamma   90.00
#
_symmetry.space_group_name_H-M   'P 1'
#
loop_
_entity.id
_entity.type
_entity.pdbx_description
1 polymer ?
#
loop_
_entity_poly.entity_id
_entity_poly.type
_entity_poly.pdbx_seq_one_letter_code
_entity_poly.pdbx_strand_id
1 'polypeptide(L)'
;MTKAVYYKLWASTAAWTQRSNYGWYQVWSRMAPWGVFVAAPTAAWYSFGWWSDEWKKVLTLGIYEPPAIHWDYCMNNRSDFVKFHAQYPGIPYK
;
A
#
# COMPACT_ATOMS: atom_id res chain seq x y z
N MET A 1 46.01 30.46 15.29
CA MET A 1 45.19 29.32 15.79
C MET A 1 46.13 28.23 16.28
N THR A 2 45.83 27.59 17.41
CA THR A 2 46.66 26.50 17.97
C THR A 2 46.42 25.20 17.20
N LYS A 3 47.45 24.35 17.07
CA LYS A 3 47.41 23.08 16.32
C LYS A 3 46.26 22.16 16.76
N ALA A 4 45.93 22.19 18.05
CA ALA A 4 44.81 21.45 18.65
C ALA A 4 43.44 21.83 18.07
N VAL A 5 43.22 23.12 17.77
CA VAL A 5 41.97 23.60 17.16
C VAL A 5 41.82 23.05 15.74
N TYR A 6 42.90 23.01 14.98
CA TYR A 6 42.90 22.46 13.63
C TYR A 6 42.58 20.97 13.61
N TYR A 7 43.21 20.17 14.50
CA TYR A 7 42.90 18.75 14.62
C TYR A 7 41.46 18.49 15.07
N LYS A 8 40.91 19.34 15.94
CA LYS A 8 39.52 19.23 16.38
C LYS A 8 38.54 19.50 15.23
N LEU A 9 38.81 20.52 14.41
CA LEU A 9 38.03 20.83 13.21
C LEU A 9 38.15 19.72 12.17
N TRP A 10 39.36 19.26 11.87
CA TRP A 10 39.57 18.17 10.91
C TRP A 10 38.90 16.87 11.36
N ALA A 11 38.99 16.52 12.64
CA ALA A 11 38.29 15.36 13.20
C ALA A 11 36.75 15.51 13.07
N SER A 12 36.22 16.73 13.21
CA SER A 12 34.79 16.96 13.02
C SER A 12 34.33 16.82 11.56
N THR A 13 35.20 17.08 10.57
CA THR A 13 34.86 16.99 9.15
C THR A 13 35.24 15.66 8.48
N ALA A 14 36.28 14.97 8.96
CA ALA A 14 36.87 13.79 8.30
C ALA A 14 35.92 12.59 8.12
N ALA A 15 34.89 12.47 8.97
CA ALA A 15 33.89 11.41 8.88
C ALA A 15 32.45 11.94 8.78
N TRP A 16 32.28 13.15 8.24
CA TRP A 16 30.97 13.79 8.10
C TRP A 16 29.96 12.90 7.38
N THR A 17 30.30 12.39 6.19
CA THR A 17 29.40 11.55 5.37
C THR A 17 28.92 10.31 6.11
N GLN A 18 29.81 9.62 6.83
CA GLN A 18 29.47 8.42 7.58
C GLN A 18 28.52 8.72 8.74
N ARG A 19 28.75 9.82 9.47
CA ARG A 19 27.87 10.23 10.58
C ARG A 19 26.51 10.69 10.08
N SER A 20 26.45 11.41 8.96
CA SER A 20 25.18 11.83 8.34
C SER A 20 24.34 10.63 7.90
N ASN A 21 24.96 9.64 7.25
CA ASN A 21 24.27 8.42 6.83
C ASN A 21 23.80 7.59 8.03
N TYR A 22 24.63 7.46 9.06
CA TYR A 22 24.26 6.74 10.28
C TYR A 22 23.14 7.45 11.05
N GLY A 23 23.20 8.79 11.14
CA GLY A 23 22.16 9.60 11.77
C GLY A 23 20.82 9.46 11.05
N TRP A 24 20.82 9.51 9.72
CA TRP A 24 19.63 9.21 8.90
C TRP A 24 19.09 7.83 9.26
N TYR A 25 19.94 6.79 9.25
CA TYR A 25 19.51 5.42 9.51
C TYR A 25 18.93 5.24 10.91
N GLN A 26 19.51 5.90 11.90
CA GLN A 26 19.04 5.85 13.27
C GLN A 26 17.68 6.53 13.45
N VAL A 27 17.42 7.63 12.74
CA VAL A 27 16.11 8.29 12.74
C VAL A 27 15.07 7.37 12.09
N TRP A 28 15.39 6.81 10.92
CA TRP A 28 14.44 5.98 10.19
C TRP A 28 14.16 4.64 10.85
N SER A 29 15.15 4.02 11.48
CA SER A 29 14.92 2.80 12.29
C SER A 29 13.99 3.06 13.48
N ARG A 30 14.04 4.25 14.09
CA ARG A 30 13.08 4.66 15.13
C ARG A 30 11.69 4.97 14.58
N MET A 31 11.60 5.46 13.34
CA MET A 31 10.33 5.74 12.68
C MET A 31 9.70 4.49 12.05
N ALA A 32 10.48 3.45 11.73
CA ALA A 32 10.01 2.27 11.02
C ALA A 32 8.81 1.57 11.70
N PRO A 33 8.77 1.37 13.04
CA PRO A 33 7.60 0.81 13.70
C PRO A 33 6.35 1.67 13.49
N TRP A 34 6.47 2.99 13.57
CA TRP A 34 5.35 3.90 13.34
C TRP A 34 4.89 3.90 11.88
N GLY A 35 5.82 3.80 10.93
CA GLY A 35 5.51 3.64 9.52
C GLY A 35 4.73 2.36 9.22
N VAL A 36 5.17 1.23 9.80
CA VAL A 36 4.58 -0.09 9.52
C VAL A 36 3.27 -0.30 10.29
N PHE A 37 3.20 0.07 11.56
CA PHE A 37 2.03 -0.25 12.40
C PHE A 37 0.97 0.83 12.43
N VAL A 38 1.31 2.08 12.08
CA VAL A 38 0.36 3.19 12.10
C VAL A 38 0.15 3.74 10.69
N ALA A 39 1.21 4.16 10.02
CA ALA A 39 1.06 4.83 8.73
C ALA A 39 0.52 3.87 7.64
N ALA A 40 1.05 2.65 7.53
CA ALA A 40 0.61 1.70 6.51
C ALA A 40 -0.85 1.26 6.67
N PRO A 41 -1.35 0.87 7.87
CA PRO A 41 -2.77 0.56 8.04
C PRO A 41 -3.67 1.77 7.84
N THR A 42 -3.25 2.96 8.29
CA THR A 42 -4.02 4.21 8.11
C THR A 42 -4.13 4.57 6.63
N ALA A 43 -3.02 4.49 5.88
CA ALA A 43 -3.00 4.71 4.45
C ALA A 43 -3.87 3.69 3.72
N ALA A 44 -3.72 2.40 4.04
CA ALA A 44 -4.51 1.33 3.46
C ALA A 44 -6.01 1.54 3.71
N TRP A 45 -6.42 1.92 4.93
CA TRP A 45 -7.80 2.23 5.26
C TRP A 45 -8.34 3.43 4.46
N TYR A 46 -7.59 4.54 4.44
CA TYR A 46 -7.99 5.75 3.73
C TYR A 46 -8.10 5.52 2.22
N SER A 47 -7.18 4.76 1.62
CA SER A 47 -7.20 4.46 0.19
C SER A 47 -8.03 3.23 -0.19
N PHE A 48 -8.58 2.49 0.79
CA PHE A 48 -9.26 1.21 0.54
C PHE A 48 -10.39 1.36 -0.47
N GLY A 49 -11.18 2.43 -0.38
CA GLY A 49 -12.30 2.70 -1.30
C GLY A 49 -11.88 2.92 -2.76
N TRP A 50 -10.65 3.39 -3.00
CA TRP A 50 -10.13 3.64 -4.35
C TRP A 50 -9.74 2.34 -5.06
N TRP A 51 -9.27 1.33 -4.33
CA TRP A 51 -8.67 0.15 -4.93
C TRP A 51 -9.69 -0.70 -5.71
N SER A 52 -9.21 -1.39 -6.75
CA SER A 52 -10.04 -2.38 -7.45
C SER A 52 -10.40 -3.53 -6.50
N ASP A 53 -11.50 -4.23 -6.80
CA ASP A 53 -11.99 -5.33 -5.95
C ASP A 53 -10.97 -6.47 -5.81
N GLU A 54 -10.13 -6.71 -6.81
CA GLU A 54 -9.04 -7.68 -6.74
C GLU A 54 -7.97 -7.28 -5.71
N TRP A 55 -7.55 -6.01 -5.69
CA TRP A 55 -6.59 -5.51 -4.71
C TRP A 55 -7.16 -5.49 -3.29
N LYS A 56 -8.45 -5.19 -3.14
CA LYS A 56 -9.16 -5.31 -1.86
C LYS A 56 -9.19 -6.76 -1.37
N LYS A 57 -9.41 -7.72 -2.28
CA LYS A 57 -9.37 -9.16 -1.97
C LYS A 57 -7.97 -9.62 -1.57
N VAL A 58 -6.92 -9.14 -2.25
CA VAL A 58 -5.53 -9.44 -1.89
C VAL A 58 -5.18 -8.89 -0.50
N LEU A 59 -5.50 -7.62 -0.22
CA LEU A 59 -5.20 -7.02 1.08
C LEU A 59 -5.97 -7.67 2.23
N THR A 60 -7.21 -8.10 1.99
CA THR A 60 -8.04 -8.78 3.00
C THR A 60 -7.82 -10.29 3.05
N LEU A 61 -6.79 -10.82 2.37
CA LEU A 61 -6.48 -12.25 2.32
C LEU A 61 -7.67 -13.11 1.85
N GLY A 62 -8.52 -12.55 0.98
CA GLY A 62 -9.69 -13.24 0.42
C GLY A 62 -11.01 -13.00 1.15
N ILE A 63 -11.01 -12.29 2.27
CA ILE A 63 -12.24 -12.04 3.07
C ILE A 63 -13.17 -11.04 2.37
N TYR A 64 -12.63 -10.10 1.60
CA TYR A 64 -13.46 -9.13 0.87
C TYR A 64 -14.18 -9.78 -0.31
N GLU A 65 -15.51 -9.77 -0.22
CA GLU A 65 -16.41 -10.08 -1.33
C GLU A 65 -16.97 -8.76 -1.91
N PRO A 66 -16.92 -8.57 -3.24
CA PRO A 66 -17.48 -7.38 -3.85
C PRO A 66 -19.00 -7.33 -3.62
N PRO A 67 -19.57 -6.19 -3.18
CA PRO A 67 -21.00 -6.08 -3.01
C PRO A 67 -21.71 -6.25 -4.36
N ALA A 68 -22.73 -7.11 -4.42
CA ALA A 68 -23.48 -7.45 -5.64
C ALA A 68 -24.19 -6.26 -6.33
N ILE A 69 -24.21 -5.08 -5.68
CA ILE A 69 -24.86 -3.85 -6.13
C ILE A 69 -23.84 -2.76 -6.50
N HIS A 70 -22.55 -3.10 -6.63
CA HIS A 70 -21.54 -2.15 -7.09
C HIS A 70 -21.68 -1.89 -8.59
N TRP A 71 -21.48 -0.65 -9.02
CA TRP A 71 -21.55 -0.27 -10.45
C TRP A 71 -20.56 -1.05 -11.32
N ASP A 72 -19.38 -1.41 -10.79
CA ASP A 72 -18.41 -2.25 -11.50
C ASP A 72 -18.82 -3.74 -11.56
N TYR A 73 -19.59 -4.24 -10.58
CA TYR A 73 -20.14 -5.60 -10.63
C TYR A 73 -21.24 -5.70 -11.70
N CYS A 74 -22.01 -4.63 -11.88
CA CYS A 74 -23.00 -4.52 -12.94
C CYS A 74 -22.38 -4.46 -14.35
N MET A 75 -21.14 -3.95 -14.49
CA MET A 75 -20.45 -3.86 -15.79
C MET A 75 -19.62 -5.10 -16.13
N ASN A 76 -18.97 -5.73 -15.15
CA ASN A 76 -18.07 -6.86 -15.42
C ASN A 76 -18.75 -8.25 -15.30
N ASN A 77 -19.66 -8.45 -14.33
CA ASN A 77 -20.23 -9.78 -14.04
C ASN A 77 -21.69 -9.99 -14.51
N ARG A 78 -22.42 -8.95 -14.94
CA ARG A 78 -23.70 -9.16 -15.64
C ARG A 78 -23.51 -9.76 -17.02
N SER A 79 -22.32 -9.66 -17.63
CA SER A 79 -22.08 -10.24 -18.94
C SER A 79 -22.21 -11.77 -18.91
N ASP A 80 -21.81 -12.45 -17.83
CA ASP A 80 -21.85 -13.92 -17.79
C ASP A 80 -23.21 -14.47 -17.34
N PHE A 81 -23.91 -13.79 -16.41
CA PHE A 81 -25.29 -14.16 -16.06
C PHE A 81 -26.25 -13.89 -17.23
N VAL A 82 -26.07 -12.78 -17.97
CA VAL A 82 -26.82 -12.50 -19.19
C VAL A 82 -26.38 -13.42 -20.33
N LYS A 83 -25.11 -13.79 -20.50
CA LYS A 83 -24.69 -14.79 -21.50
C LYS A 83 -25.29 -16.17 -21.23
N PHE A 84 -25.33 -16.63 -19.98
CA PHE A 84 -25.94 -17.92 -19.62
C PHE A 84 -27.46 -17.93 -19.82
N HIS A 85 -28.16 -16.83 -19.51
CA HIS A 85 -29.61 -16.72 -19.70
C HIS A 85 -30.02 -16.27 -21.11
N ALA A 86 -29.12 -15.69 -21.90
CA ALA A 86 -29.33 -15.39 -23.32
C ALA A 86 -28.98 -16.58 -24.22
N GLN A 87 -28.19 -17.57 -23.74
CA GLN A 87 -27.94 -18.83 -24.46
C GLN A 87 -29.18 -19.72 -24.58
N TYR A 88 -30.19 -19.53 -23.72
CA TYR A 88 -31.49 -20.21 -23.82
C TYR A 88 -32.62 -19.20 -24.03
N PRO A 89 -32.83 -18.72 -25.27
CA PRO A 89 -34.01 -17.94 -25.59
C PRO A 89 -35.25 -18.85 -25.50
N GLY A 90 -35.93 -18.80 -24.36
CA GLY A 90 -37.34 -19.16 -24.23
C GLY A 90 -37.74 -20.57 -24.69
N ILE A 91 -37.34 -21.60 -23.96
CA ILE A 91 -38.16 -22.82 -23.89
C ILE A 91 -38.84 -22.85 -22.51
N PRO A 92 -40.14 -22.51 -22.42
CA PRO A 92 -40.90 -22.68 -21.20
C PRO A 92 -41.22 -24.17 -21.08
N TYR A 93 -40.49 -24.90 -20.23
CA TYR A 93 -40.92 -26.26 -19.90
C TYR A 93 -42.03 -26.21 -18.84
N LYS A 94 -43.15 -26.85 -19.20
CA LYS A 94 -44.22 -27.29 -18.31
C LYS A 94 -43.70 -28.28 -17.28
#